data_AF-A0A949NVK2-F1
#
_entry.id   AF-A0A949NVK2-F1
#
_cell.length_a   1.000
_cell.length_b   1.000
_cell.length_c   1.000
_cell.angle_alpha   90.00
_cell.angle_beta   90.00
_cell.angle_gamma   90.00
#
_symmetry.space_group_name_H-M   'P 1'
#
loop_
_entity.id
_entity.type
_entity.pdbx_description
1 polymer ?
#
loop_
_entity_poly.entity_id
_entity_poly.type
_entity_poly.pdbx_seq_one_letter_code
_entity_poly.pdbx_strand_id
1 'polypeptide(L)'
;MNASHPITLGFTVFRAETAPFAARCMVGHSLIVLEEPRTPGFEEMLAGELAVDEYLMLTDFEFPEYARTQCQTLQALHTAGACILQLHPWMDELVGIHEFFAAGNGPADIPRGGQPRLVYEREKEWSAKLLAFYTAAGKKDFESILIAVNDFAMADAAKIGDMDRHRAAALKNILPSHGRAYVECGAIHHDMVGLMMKALGPGQVRVVHLMEEVCLARYGRRRLIPPGDLLTFRHLLGTQRDHDREALLAARAVVYNRLMEKEETFDSASPYPHMDAEALVLQIVGSLDIEQCRSLFGRIRHMGVHESLALALQNSH
;
A
#
# COMPACT_ATOMS: atom_id res chain seq x y z
N MET A 1 4.53 -12.59 -31.81
CA MET A 1 5.19 -11.27 -31.70
C MET A 1 5.04 -10.83 -30.25
N ASN A 2 6.09 -10.92 -29.44
CA ASN A 2 6.03 -10.47 -28.04
C ASN A 2 5.91 -8.95 -28.06
N ALA A 3 4.75 -8.41 -27.66
CA ALA A 3 4.63 -6.99 -27.38
C ALA A 3 5.60 -6.69 -26.23
N SER A 4 6.76 -6.13 -26.55
CA SER A 4 7.67 -5.62 -25.54
C SER A 4 7.05 -4.36 -24.96
N HIS A 5 6.41 -4.49 -23.80
CA HIS A 5 5.92 -3.35 -23.05
C HIS A 5 7.15 -2.64 -22.46
N PRO A 6 7.40 -1.36 -22.78
CA PRO A 6 8.53 -0.64 -22.21
C PRO A 6 8.39 -0.45 -20.70
N ILE A 7 7.16 -0.29 -20.17
CA ILE A 7 6.94 0.02 -18.76
C ILE A 7 6.22 -1.13 -18.07
N THR A 8 6.78 -1.59 -16.95
CA THR A 8 6.15 -2.55 -16.03
C THR A 8 5.72 -1.81 -14.77
N LEU A 9 4.41 -1.84 -14.45
CA LEU A 9 3.91 -1.46 -13.14
C LEU A 9 3.87 -2.71 -12.25
N GLY A 10 4.72 -2.75 -11.23
CA GLY A 10 4.82 -3.87 -10.29
C GLY A 10 4.06 -3.55 -9.01
N PHE A 11 2.93 -4.22 -8.79
CA PHE A 11 2.11 -4.04 -7.59
C PHE A 11 2.60 -4.93 -6.44
N THR A 12 3.08 -4.31 -5.36
CA THR A 12 3.62 -4.94 -4.17
C THR A 12 2.72 -4.71 -2.94
N VAL A 13 2.83 -5.61 -1.95
CA VAL A 13 2.21 -5.46 -0.62
C VAL A 13 3.26 -5.28 0.48
N PHE A 14 4.52 -5.01 0.09
CA PHE A 14 5.65 -4.72 0.98
C PHE A 14 5.88 -5.78 2.09
N ARG A 15 5.66 -7.06 1.75
CA ARG A 15 5.96 -8.20 2.63
C ARG A 15 7.25 -8.89 2.19
N ALA A 16 8.03 -9.41 3.14
CA ALA A 16 9.26 -10.15 2.87
C ALA A 16 9.10 -11.24 1.78
N GLU A 17 7.99 -11.99 1.82
CA GLU A 17 7.68 -13.05 0.85
C GLU A 17 7.50 -12.56 -0.60
N THR A 18 7.23 -11.26 -0.80
CA THR A 18 7.09 -10.65 -2.13
C THR A 18 8.42 -10.24 -2.74
N ALA A 19 9.47 -10.05 -1.93
CA ALA A 19 10.75 -9.49 -2.37
C ALA A 19 11.41 -10.32 -3.49
N PRO A 20 11.44 -11.67 -3.46
CA PRO A 20 11.98 -12.44 -4.58
C PRO A 20 11.20 -12.26 -5.89
N PHE A 21 9.90 -11.94 -5.83
CA PHE A 21 9.07 -11.71 -7.01
C PHE A 21 9.31 -10.31 -7.57
N ALA A 22 9.48 -9.31 -6.69
CA ALA A 22 9.90 -7.97 -7.08
C ALA A 22 11.24 -8.01 -7.81
N ALA A 23 12.25 -8.65 -7.21
CA ALA A 23 13.59 -8.81 -7.79
C ALA A 23 13.54 -9.41 -9.20
N ARG A 24 12.84 -10.55 -9.38
CA ARG A 24 12.67 -11.19 -10.69
C ARG A 24 12.01 -10.26 -11.71
N CYS A 25 11.06 -9.44 -11.28
CA CYS A 25 10.35 -8.51 -12.16
C CYS A 25 11.19 -7.28 -12.52
N MET A 26 12.08 -6.82 -11.64
CA MET A 26 12.96 -5.68 -11.90
C MET A 26 14.08 -6.03 -12.90
N VAL A 27 14.56 -7.28 -12.91
CA VAL A 27 15.64 -7.73 -13.82
C VAL A 27 15.35 -7.40 -15.29
N GLY A 28 16.35 -6.81 -15.96
CA GLY A 28 16.29 -6.47 -17.38
C GLY A 28 15.58 -5.14 -17.69
N HIS A 29 15.21 -4.37 -16.67
CA HIS A 29 14.83 -2.96 -16.82
C HIS A 29 16.08 -2.08 -16.62
N SER A 30 16.23 -1.07 -17.48
CA SER A 30 17.33 -0.09 -17.40
C SER A 30 17.05 1.01 -16.36
N LEU A 31 15.77 1.20 -16.02
CA LEU A 31 15.31 2.13 -15.00
C LEU A 31 14.39 1.41 -14.02
N ILE A 32 14.59 1.65 -12.73
CA ILE A 32 13.74 1.18 -11.64
C ILE A 32 13.31 2.41 -10.85
N VAL A 33 12.01 2.61 -10.70
CA VAL A 33 11.44 3.74 -9.97
C VAL A 33 10.67 3.22 -8.77
N LEU A 34 11.11 3.60 -7.58
CA LEU A 34 10.59 3.13 -6.30
C LEU A 34 9.44 4.00 -5.80
N GLU A 35 8.57 3.42 -4.97
CA GLU A 35 7.47 4.12 -4.31
C GLU A 35 7.89 4.62 -2.92
N GLU A 36 8.86 5.53 -2.89
CA GLU A 36 9.40 6.08 -1.65
C GLU A 36 9.83 7.54 -1.85
N PRO A 37 9.82 8.35 -0.77
CA PRO A 37 10.45 9.67 -0.81
C PRO A 37 11.96 9.53 -0.99
N ARG A 38 12.61 10.64 -1.33
CA ARG A 38 14.06 10.73 -1.30
C ARG A 38 14.56 10.61 0.14
N THR A 39 15.52 9.74 0.36
CA THR A 39 16.15 9.53 1.67
C THR A 39 17.64 9.87 1.62
N PRO A 40 18.19 10.49 2.69
CA PRO A 40 19.63 10.70 2.79
C PRO A 40 20.39 9.37 2.74
N GLY A 41 21.53 9.33 2.04
CA GLY A 41 22.39 8.14 1.98
C GLY A 41 21.96 7.09 0.96
N PHE A 42 20.87 7.30 0.20
CA PHE A 42 20.38 6.31 -0.75
C PHE A 42 21.37 6.04 -1.89
N GLU A 43 21.97 7.09 -2.47
CA GLU A 43 22.94 6.94 -3.56
C GLU A 43 24.22 6.26 -3.09
N GLU A 44 24.73 6.65 -1.92
CA GLU A 44 25.87 6.03 -1.26
C GLU A 44 25.60 4.56 -0.93
N MET A 45 24.37 4.24 -0.50
CA MET A 45 23.94 2.86 -0.28
C MET A 45 23.94 2.09 -1.59
N LEU A 46 23.36 2.62 -2.68
CA LEU A 46 23.37 1.95 -3.98
C LEU A 46 24.79 1.72 -4.54
N ALA A 47 25.71 2.65 -4.27
CA ALA A 47 27.12 2.55 -4.65
C ALA A 47 27.93 1.57 -3.78
N GLY A 48 27.37 1.12 -2.63
CA GLY A 48 28.06 0.30 -1.65
C GLY A 48 29.04 1.09 -0.77
N GLU A 49 28.95 2.42 -0.77
CA GLU A 49 29.75 3.33 0.05
C GLU A 49 29.16 3.49 1.47
N LEU A 50 27.84 3.30 1.60
CA LEU A 50 27.13 3.20 2.87
C LEU A 50 26.60 1.78 3.07
N ALA A 51 26.87 1.17 4.21
CA ALA A 51 26.36 -0.18 4.50
C ALA A 51 24.83 -0.15 4.59
N VAL A 52 24.16 -1.21 4.09
CA VAL A 52 22.69 -1.31 4.14
C VAL A 52 22.17 -1.10 5.56
N ASP A 53 22.79 -1.72 6.56
CA ASP A 53 22.37 -1.62 7.96
C ASP A 53 22.50 -0.19 8.49
N GLU A 54 23.55 0.54 8.07
CA GLU A 54 23.73 1.94 8.45
C GLU A 54 22.68 2.83 7.76
N TYR A 55 22.42 2.61 6.47
CA TYR A 55 21.35 3.31 5.75
C TYR A 55 19.98 3.10 6.39
N LEU A 56 19.65 1.86 6.75
CA LEU A 56 18.38 1.53 7.42
C LEU A 56 18.26 2.14 8.81
N MET A 57 19.36 2.55 9.46
CA MET A 57 19.30 3.28 10.73
C MET A 57 18.99 4.78 10.55
N LEU A 58 19.19 5.33 9.35
CA LEU A 58 18.93 6.74 9.05
C LEU A 58 17.45 7.02 8.75
N THR A 59 16.66 5.98 8.45
CA THR A 59 15.26 6.07 8.04
C THR A 59 14.42 5.08 8.84
N ASP A 60 13.25 5.50 9.30
CA ASP A 60 12.33 4.63 10.04
C ASP A 60 11.47 3.81 9.07
N PHE A 61 11.89 2.58 8.77
CA PHE A 61 11.15 1.65 7.92
C PHE A 61 10.23 0.76 8.76
N GLU A 62 8.96 0.67 8.37
CA GLU A 62 7.95 -0.15 9.05
C GLU A 62 8.29 -1.67 9.02
N PHE A 63 8.98 -2.12 7.98
CA PHE A 63 9.31 -3.53 7.71
C PHE A 63 10.82 -3.70 7.46
N PRO A 64 11.65 -3.78 8.51
CA PRO A 64 13.11 -3.79 8.38
C PRO A 64 13.69 -4.98 7.62
N GLU A 65 13.11 -6.19 7.72
CA GLU A 65 13.61 -7.36 6.99
C GLU A 65 13.30 -7.26 5.49
N TYR A 66 12.10 -6.79 5.16
CA TYR A 66 11.74 -6.46 3.78
C TYR A 66 12.66 -5.36 3.23
N ALA A 67 12.83 -4.25 3.95
CA ALA A 67 13.64 -3.12 3.52
C ALA A 67 15.11 -3.52 3.29
N ARG A 68 15.69 -4.35 4.16
CA ARG A 68 17.03 -4.92 4.00
C ARG A 68 17.14 -5.74 2.72
N THR A 69 16.20 -6.65 2.49
CA THR A 69 16.18 -7.50 1.29
C THR A 69 16.03 -6.66 0.01
N GLN A 70 15.18 -5.63 0.06
CA GLN A 70 14.99 -4.70 -1.04
C GLN A 70 16.28 -3.91 -1.33
N CYS A 71 16.93 -3.32 -0.31
CA CYS A 71 18.19 -2.59 -0.47
C CYS A 71 19.28 -3.44 -1.12
N GLN A 72 19.47 -4.69 -0.65
CA GLN A 72 20.44 -5.62 -1.22
C GLN A 72 20.13 -5.95 -2.70
N THR A 73 18.85 -6.11 -3.02
CA THR A 73 18.38 -6.33 -4.40
C THR A 73 18.69 -5.11 -5.28
N LEU A 74 18.42 -3.91 -4.78
CA LEU A 74 18.66 -2.66 -5.49
C LEU A 74 20.16 -2.42 -5.71
N GLN A 75 21.02 -2.66 -4.71
CA GLN A 75 22.48 -2.62 -4.87
C GLN A 75 22.96 -3.57 -5.98
N ALA A 76 22.45 -4.80 -6.01
CA ALA A 76 22.81 -5.78 -7.04
C ALA A 76 22.38 -5.33 -8.44
N LEU A 77 21.17 -4.77 -8.56
CA LEU A 77 20.64 -4.24 -9.83
C LEU A 77 21.40 -2.99 -10.29
N HIS A 78 21.75 -2.10 -9.37
CA HIS A 78 22.57 -0.91 -9.63
C HIS A 78 23.97 -1.29 -10.11
N THR A 79 24.62 -2.25 -9.45
CA THR A 79 25.91 -2.82 -9.87
C THR A 79 25.84 -3.45 -11.26
N ALA A 80 24.69 -4.03 -11.62
CA ALA A 80 24.42 -4.58 -12.95
C ALA A 80 24.10 -3.50 -14.01
N GLY A 81 24.11 -2.22 -13.64
CA GLY A 81 23.94 -1.07 -14.54
C GLY A 81 22.52 -0.52 -14.64
N ALA A 82 21.59 -0.93 -13.77
CA ALA A 82 20.27 -0.32 -13.71
C ALA A 82 20.34 1.06 -13.02
N CYS A 83 19.67 2.05 -13.60
CA CYS A 83 19.41 3.32 -12.92
C CYS A 83 18.26 3.11 -11.93
N ILE A 84 18.42 3.54 -10.68
CA ILE A 84 17.43 3.37 -9.61
C ILE A 84 17.08 4.75 -9.05
N LEU A 85 15.79 5.09 -9.04
CA LEU A 85 15.31 6.40 -8.62
C LEU A 85 14.21 6.26 -7.56
N GLN A 86 14.32 7.07 -6.51
CA GLN A 86 13.23 7.36 -5.59
C GLN A 86 12.37 8.46 -6.20
N LEU A 87 11.08 8.17 -6.44
CA LEU A 87 10.18 9.16 -7.01
C LEU A 87 8.78 9.05 -6.40
N HIS A 88 8.56 9.84 -5.36
CA HIS A 88 7.25 10.02 -4.78
C HIS A 88 7.01 11.48 -4.36
N PRO A 89 6.66 12.38 -5.31
CA PRO A 89 6.59 13.82 -5.07
C PRO A 89 5.68 14.25 -3.91
N TRP A 90 4.63 13.48 -3.63
CA TRP A 90 3.75 13.72 -2.49
C TRP A 90 4.45 13.43 -1.15
N MET A 91 5.24 12.36 -1.09
CA MET A 91 5.96 11.99 0.13
C MET A 91 7.18 12.89 0.33
N ASP A 92 7.86 13.29 -0.75
CA ASP A 92 8.91 14.31 -0.70
C ASP A 92 8.40 15.62 -0.08
N GLU A 93 7.22 16.08 -0.51
CA GLU A 93 6.59 17.27 0.05
C GLU A 93 6.17 17.06 1.51
N LEU A 94 5.65 15.88 1.86
CA LEU A 94 5.28 15.56 3.25
C LEU A 94 6.48 15.59 4.19
N VAL A 95 7.61 14.99 3.78
CA VAL A 95 8.88 15.06 4.51
C VAL A 95 9.31 16.52 4.68
N GLY A 96 9.24 17.32 3.62
CA GLY A 96 9.55 18.76 3.69
C GLY A 96 8.65 19.53 4.68
N ILE A 97 7.36 19.20 4.76
CA ILE A 97 6.44 19.78 5.77
C ILE A 97 6.84 19.37 7.19
N HIS A 98 7.27 18.12 7.39
CA HIS A 98 7.72 17.65 8.71
C HIS A 98 9.00 18.37 9.15
N GLU A 99 9.97 18.52 8.26
CA GLU A 99 11.19 19.31 8.51
C GLU A 99 10.88 20.78 8.78
N PHE A 100 9.95 21.36 8.02
CA PHE A 100 9.49 22.74 8.21
C PHE A 100 8.93 22.95 9.63
N PHE A 101 8.15 22.00 10.15
CA PHE A 101 7.66 22.04 11.53
C PHE A 101 8.75 21.76 12.56
N ALA A 102 9.68 20.84 12.29
CA ALA A 102 10.82 20.56 13.16
C ALA A 102 11.73 21.79 13.34
N ALA A 103 11.78 22.67 12.34
CA ALA A 103 12.47 23.96 12.40
C ALA A 103 11.73 25.05 13.22
N GLY A 104 10.57 24.72 13.82
CA GLY A 104 9.81 25.61 14.70
C GLY A 104 8.70 26.42 14.01
N ASN A 105 8.46 26.19 12.72
CA ASN A 105 7.33 26.81 12.02
C ASN A 105 6.01 26.09 12.33
N GLY A 106 4.89 26.75 12.08
CA GLY A 106 3.54 26.20 12.28
C GLY A 106 2.71 26.12 10.99
N PRO A 107 1.52 25.50 11.06
CA PRO A 107 0.59 25.39 9.94
C PRO A 107 0.17 26.72 9.28
N ALA A 108 0.20 27.81 10.05
CA ALA A 108 -0.12 29.16 9.58
C ALA A 108 0.96 29.72 8.65
N ASP A 109 2.19 29.22 8.77
CA ASP A 109 3.38 29.70 8.04
C ASP A 109 3.54 29.00 6.68
N ILE A 110 2.84 27.88 6.45
CA ILE A 110 2.78 27.25 5.14
C ILE A 110 2.14 28.24 4.15
N PRO A 111 2.67 28.44 2.93
CA PRO A 111 2.03 29.29 1.92
C PRO A 111 0.55 28.89 1.69
N ARG A 112 -0.33 29.85 1.41
CA ARG A 112 -1.77 29.56 1.23
C ARG A 112 -2.13 28.87 -0.09
N GLY A 113 -1.16 28.65 -0.98
CA GLY A 113 -1.36 27.97 -2.25
C GLY A 113 -0.15 27.13 -2.63
N GLY A 114 -0.30 26.34 -3.69
CA GLY A 114 0.73 25.41 -4.16
C GLY A 114 0.66 24.03 -3.51
N GLN A 115 1.59 23.18 -3.93
CA GLN A 115 1.66 21.78 -3.51
C GLN A 115 1.83 21.58 -1.98
N PRO A 116 2.67 22.36 -1.25
CA PRO A 116 2.80 22.19 0.20
C PRO A 116 1.47 22.34 0.95
N ARG A 117 0.64 23.32 0.55
CA ARG A 117 -0.67 23.54 1.18
C ARG A 117 -1.64 22.41 0.89
N LEU A 118 -1.66 21.95 -0.37
CA LEU A 118 -2.51 20.84 -0.79
C LEU A 118 -2.18 19.56 -0.02
N VAL A 119 -0.89 19.21 0.08
CA VAL A 119 -0.43 18.04 0.83
C VAL A 119 -0.81 18.17 2.29
N TYR A 120 -0.51 19.31 2.93
CA TYR A 120 -0.85 19.56 4.32
C TYR A 120 -2.36 19.41 4.60
N GLU A 121 -3.22 20.03 3.78
CA GLU A 121 -4.67 19.99 3.98
C GLU A 121 -5.23 18.57 3.81
N ARG A 122 -4.75 17.85 2.80
CA ARG A 122 -5.16 16.47 2.56
C ARG A 122 -4.72 15.53 3.68
N GLU A 123 -3.47 15.64 4.12
CA GLU A 123 -2.95 14.83 5.23
C GLU A 123 -3.69 15.14 6.53
N LYS A 124 -3.95 16.42 6.81
CA LYS A 124 -4.74 16.83 7.97
C LYS A 124 -6.16 16.24 7.96
N GLU A 125 -6.85 16.31 6.82
CA GLU A 125 -8.19 15.71 6.66
C GLU A 125 -8.14 14.19 6.87
N TRP A 126 -7.22 13.52 6.19
CA TRP A 126 -7.04 12.08 6.27
C TRP A 126 -6.74 11.62 7.70
N SER A 127 -5.78 12.26 8.39
CA SER A 127 -5.45 11.96 9.79
C SER A 127 -6.64 12.21 10.71
N ALA A 128 -7.43 13.26 10.50
CA ALA A 128 -8.63 13.52 11.29
C ALA A 128 -9.67 12.39 11.14
N LYS A 129 -9.87 11.88 9.91
CA LYS A 129 -10.77 10.74 9.67
C LYS A 129 -10.24 9.43 10.26
N LEU A 130 -8.92 9.20 10.19
CA LEU A 130 -8.28 8.05 10.83
C LEU A 130 -8.46 8.06 12.35
N LEU A 131 -8.25 9.21 12.99
CA LEU A 131 -8.48 9.36 14.44
C LEU A 131 -9.95 9.18 14.81
N ALA A 132 -10.87 9.67 13.98
CA ALA A 132 -12.30 9.45 14.17
C ALA A 132 -12.67 7.96 14.10
N PHE A 133 -12.09 7.20 13.16
CA PHE A 133 -12.22 5.75 13.08
C PHE A 133 -11.74 5.05 14.36
N TYR A 134 -10.52 5.32 14.84
CA TYR A 134 -10.02 4.71 16.08
C TYR A 134 -10.89 5.06 17.29
N THR A 135 -11.34 6.33 17.37
CA THR A 135 -12.25 6.79 18.42
C THR A 135 -13.60 6.06 18.39
N ALA A 136 -14.13 5.78 17.20
CA ALA A 136 -15.36 5.03 17.03
C ALA A 136 -15.17 3.54 17.39
N ALA A 137 -14.07 2.93 16.95
CA ALA A 137 -13.76 1.52 17.20
C ALA A 137 -13.66 1.17 18.70
N GLY A 138 -13.28 2.14 19.54
CA GLY A 138 -13.28 1.99 21.00
C GLY A 138 -14.67 2.02 21.65
N LYS A 139 -15.72 2.47 20.94
CA LYS A 139 -17.09 2.58 21.46
C LYS A 139 -17.90 1.30 21.19
N LYS A 140 -19.07 1.18 21.82
CA LYS A 140 -19.99 0.03 21.64
C LYS A 140 -20.96 0.19 20.44
N ASP A 141 -20.92 1.33 19.77
CA ASP A 141 -21.83 1.63 18.66
C ASP A 141 -21.22 1.20 17.33
N PHE A 142 -21.67 0.06 16.81
CA PHE A 142 -21.16 -0.51 15.57
C PHE A 142 -21.56 0.30 14.34
N GLU A 143 -22.74 0.95 14.32
CA GLU A 143 -23.15 1.79 13.19
C GLU A 143 -22.24 3.00 13.03
N SER A 144 -21.94 3.66 14.15
CA SER A 144 -20.96 4.76 14.16
C SER A 144 -19.58 4.31 13.67
N ILE A 145 -19.18 3.06 13.93
CA ILE A 145 -17.93 2.50 13.39
C ILE A 145 -18.02 2.37 11.87
N LEU A 146 -19.11 1.82 11.33
CA LEU A 146 -19.26 1.64 9.89
C LEU A 146 -19.21 2.97 9.14
N ILE A 147 -19.88 4.00 9.67
CA ILE A 147 -19.83 5.35 9.13
C ILE A 147 -18.40 5.87 9.14
N ALA A 148 -17.69 5.76 10.28
CA ALA A 148 -16.32 6.24 10.40
C ALA A 148 -15.33 5.51 9.46
N VAL A 149 -15.50 4.20 9.26
CA VAL A 149 -14.71 3.41 8.30
C VAL A 149 -14.95 3.86 6.88
N ASN A 150 -16.21 4.08 6.48
CA ASN A 150 -16.51 4.55 5.14
C ASN A 150 -15.99 5.98 4.91
N ASP A 151 -16.15 6.88 5.89
CA ASP A 151 -15.61 8.24 5.84
C ASP A 151 -14.08 8.23 5.70
N PHE A 152 -13.40 7.35 6.43
CA PHE A 152 -11.97 7.15 6.30
C PHE A 152 -11.60 6.63 4.91
N ALA A 153 -12.26 5.59 4.42
CA ALA A 153 -12.00 5.04 3.08
C ALA A 153 -12.21 6.08 1.96
N MET A 154 -13.15 7.01 2.12
CA MET A 154 -13.34 8.14 1.19
C MET A 154 -12.17 9.13 1.23
N ALA A 155 -11.72 9.51 2.43
CA ALA A 155 -10.57 10.41 2.58
C ALA A 155 -9.27 9.75 2.09
N ASP A 156 -9.11 8.46 2.35
CA ASP A 156 -7.99 7.63 1.89
C ASP A 156 -7.96 7.57 0.35
N ALA A 157 -9.09 7.25 -0.28
CA ALA A 157 -9.23 7.27 -1.74
C ALA A 157 -8.91 8.64 -2.35
N ALA A 158 -9.33 9.73 -1.71
CA ALA A 158 -9.03 11.08 -2.18
C ALA A 158 -7.53 11.40 -2.10
N LYS A 159 -6.87 11.02 -1.00
CA LYS A 159 -5.42 11.15 -0.80
C LYS A 159 -4.65 10.31 -1.83
N ILE A 160 -4.98 9.03 -1.97
CA ILE A 160 -4.34 8.12 -2.93
C ILE A 160 -4.49 8.65 -4.35
N GLY A 161 -5.67 9.14 -4.73
CA GLY A 161 -5.88 9.74 -6.04
C GLY A 161 -4.99 10.98 -6.28
N ASP A 162 -4.76 11.81 -5.26
CA ASP A 162 -3.82 12.94 -5.36
C ASP A 162 -2.35 12.45 -5.47
N MET A 163 -1.96 11.46 -4.69
CA MET A 163 -0.62 10.83 -4.77
C MET A 163 -0.35 10.26 -6.17
N ASP A 164 -1.28 9.44 -6.67
CA ASP A 164 -1.20 8.78 -7.97
C ASP A 164 -1.09 9.79 -9.11
N ARG A 165 -1.91 10.86 -9.09
CA ARG A 165 -1.84 11.92 -10.10
C ARG A 165 -0.49 12.63 -10.12
N HIS A 166 0.05 13.01 -8.95
CA HIS A 166 1.35 13.67 -8.88
C HIS A 166 2.48 12.75 -9.32
N ARG A 167 2.45 11.48 -8.89
CA ARG A 167 3.47 10.49 -9.24
C ARG A 167 3.42 10.14 -10.72
N ALA A 168 2.24 9.91 -11.29
CA ALA A 168 2.08 9.67 -12.73
C ALA A 168 2.54 10.87 -13.58
N ALA A 169 2.27 12.11 -13.13
CA ALA A 169 2.75 13.32 -13.82
C ALA A 169 4.29 13.42 -13.81
N ALA A 170 4.94 13.10 -12.69
CA ALA A 170 6.39 13.06 -12.61
C ALA A 170 7.00 11.94 -13.47
N LEU A 171 6.42 10.73 -13.40
CA LEU A 171 6.83 9.58 -14.21
C LEU A 171 6.74 9.86 -15.71
N LYS A 172 5.68 10.53 -16.17
CA LYS A 172 5.50 10.89 -17.59
C LYS A 172 6.69 11.66 -18.17
N ASN A 173 7.39 12.44 -17.36
CA ASN A 173 8.52 13.24 -17.83
C ASN A 173 9.83 12.44 -17.93
N ILE A 174 9.95 11.34 -17.17
CA ILE A 174 11.18 10.55 -17.11
C ILE A 174 11.11 9.25 -17.91
N LEU A 175 9.95 8.61 -18.00
CA LEU A 175 9.83 7.29 -18.63
C LEU A 175 10.09 7.29 -20.15
N PRO A 176 9.62 8.28 -20.95
CA PRO A 176 9.84 8.25 -22.40
C PRO A 176 11.31 8.32 -22.84
N SER A 177 12.21 8.84 -22.00
CA SER A 177 13.64 8.92 -22.27
C SER A 177 14.41 7.66 -21.84
N HIS A 178 13.76 6.75 -21.13
CA HIS A 178 14.38 5.54 -20.60
C HIS A 178 13.73 4.30 -21.23
N GLY A 179 14.54 3.37 -21.75
CA GLY A 179 14.08 2.24 -22.53
C GLY A 179 13.03 1.35 -21.83
N ARG A 180 13.49 0.36 -21.07
CA ARG A 180 12.58 -0.49 -20.27
C ARG A 180 12.62 -0.04 -18.82
N ALA A 181 11.47 0.28 -18.24
CA ALA A 181 11.37 0.73 -16.86
C ALA A 181 10.46 -0.15 -16.01
N TYR A 182 10.85 -0.38 -14.77
CA TYR A 182 10.01 -0.92 -13.72
C TYR A 182 9.57 0.24 -12.82
N VAL A 183 8.28 0.34 -12.54
CA VAL A 183 7.72 1.30 -11.58
C VAL A 183 7.05 0.48 -10.49
N GLU A 184 7.56 0.61 -9.27
CA GLU A 184 6.97 0.00 -8.09
C GLU A 184 5.67 0.73 -7.73
N CYS A 185 4.61 -0.02 -7.46
CA CYS A 185 3.35 0.51 -6.98
C CYS A 185 2.92 -0.27 -5.73
N GLY A 186 2.54 0.38 -4.65
CA GLY A 186 1.79 -0.26 -3.58
C GLY A 186 0.46 -0.78 -4.11
N ALA A 187 -0.06 -1.86 -3.52
CA ALA A 187 -1.29 -2.53 -3.99
C ALA A 187 -2.50 -1.59 -4.06
N ILE A 188 -2.53 -0.55 -3.22
CA ILE A 188 -3.61 0.44 -3.15
C ILE A 188 -3.58 1.48 -4.28
N HIS A 189 -2.44 1.66 -4.94
CA HIS A 189 -2.23 2.66 -6.02
C HIS A 189 -2.77 2.19 -7.37
N HIS A 190 -3.96 1.58 -7.39
CA HIS A 190 -4.49 0.93 -8.59
C HIS A 190 -4.89 1.93 -9.69
N ASP A 191 -5.17 3.20 -9.35
CA ASP A 191 -5.47 4.26 -10.33
C ASP A 191 -4.26 4.57 -11.22
N MET A 192 -3.03 4.29 -10.75
CA MET A 192 -1.81 4.37 -11.56
C MET A 192 -1.92 3.61 -12.89
N VAL A 193 -2.64 2.50 -12.96
CA VAL A 193 -2.82 1.78 -14.24
C VAL A 193 -3.49 2.68 -15.28
N GLY A 194 -4.61 3.30 -14.92
CA GLY A 194 -5.37 4.18 -15.81
C GLY A 194 -4.59 5.44 -16.16
N LEU A 195 -3.94 6.06 -15.16
CA LEU A 195 -3.14 7.26 -15.34
C LEU A 195 -1.96 7.03 -16.29
N MET A 196 -1.21 5.94 -16.10
CA MET A 196 -0.05 5.63 -16.93
C MET A 196 -0.44 5.21 -18.35
N MET A 197 -1.52 4.44 -18.52
CA MET A 197 -2.06 4.12 -19.84
C MET A 197 -2.49 5.39 -20.60
N LYS A 198 -3.12 6.35 -19.90
CA LYS A 198 -3.49 7.65 -20.48
C LYS A 198 -2.27 8.51 -20.82
N ALA A 199 -1.25 8.49 -19.97
CA ALA A 199 -0.05 9.32 -20.14
C ALA A 199 0.87 8.82 -21.27
N LEU A 200 1.00 7.51 -21.43
CA LEU A 200 1.97 6.88 -22.35
C LEU A 200 1.32 6.32 -23.62
N GLY A 201 0.02 6.05 -23.60
CA GLY A 201 -0.71 5.43 -24.71
C GLY A 201 -0.84 3.90 -24.61
N PRO A 202 -1.65 3.30 -25.49
CA PRO A 202 -1.96 1.87 -25.44
C PRO A 202 -0.73 0.99 -25.71
N GLY A 203 -0.68 -0.16 -25.03
CA GLY A 203 0.39 -1.16 -25.22
C GLY A 203 1.75 -0.79 -24.61
N GLN A 204 1.88 0.39 -23.98
CA GLN A 204 3.12 0.81 -23.33
C GLN A 204 3.30 0.25 -21.92
N VAL A 205 2.19 -0.12 -21.28
CA VAL A 205 2.12 -0.49 -19.86
C VAL A 205 1.78 -1.97 -19.72
N ARG A 206 2.66 -2.71 -19.04
CA ARG A 206 2.39 -4.04 -18.51
C ARG A 206 2.11 -3.94 -17.02
N VAL A 207 1.03 -4.55 -16.56
CA VAL A 207 0.73 -4.67 -15.13
C VAL A 207 1.20 -6.04 -14.64
N VAL A 208 1.88 -6.06 -13.49
CA VAL A 208 2.27 -7.28 -12.78
C VAL A 208 1.85 -7.13 -11.34
N HIS A 209 1.05 -8.08 -10.83
CA HIS A 209 0.83 -8.24 -9.41
C HIS A 209 1.87 -9.22 -8.88
N LEU A 210 2.68 -8.80 -7.91
CA LEU A 210 3.67 -9.70 -7.32
C LEU A 210 2.97 -10.91 -6.72
N MET A 211 3.57 -12.09 -6.90
CA MET A 211 3.03 -13.38 -6.48
C MET A 211 1.69 -13.80 -7.12
N GLU A 212 1.25 -13.17 -8.22
CA GLU A 212 0.03 -13.59 -8.95
C GLU A 212 0.02 -15.09 -9.27
N GLU A 213 1.17 -15.63 -9.68
CA GLU A 213 1.34 -17.06 -9.98
C GLU A 213 1.06 -17.96 -8.77
N VAL A 214 1.46 -17.53 -7.58
CA VAL A 214 1.24 -18.25 -6.32
C VAL A 214 -0.23 -18.14 -5.90
N CYS A 215 -0.78 -16.92 -5.93
CA CYS A 215 -2.19 -16.67 -5.62
C CYS A 215 -3.13 -17.52 -6.50
N LEU A 216 -2.85 -17.60 -7.80
CA LEU A 216 -3.66 -18.38 -8.74
C LEU A 216 -3.58 -19.88 -8.43
N ALA A 217 -2.37 -20.40 -8.20
CA ALA A 217 -2.16 -21.82 -7.93
C ALA A 217 -2.80 -22.27 -6.60
N ARG A 218 -2.77 -21.43 -5.57
CA ARG A 218 -3.27 -21.78 -4.23
C ARG A 218 -4.75 -21.48 -4.03
N TYR A 219 -5.23 -20.34 -4.57
CA TYR A 219 -6.55 -19.80 -4.25
C TYR A 219 -7.44 -19.54 -5.46
N GLY A 220 -6.96 -19.79 -6.68
CA GLY A 220 -7.72 -19.55 -7.90
C GLY A 220 -8.03 -18.07 -8.16
N ARG A 221 -7.28 -17.15 -7.54
CA ARG A 221 -7.45 -15.70 -7.67
C ARG A 221 -6.12 -15.05 -8.05
N ARG A 222 -6.16 -13.96 -8.81
CA ARG A 222 -4.93 -13.23 -9.20
C ARG A 222 -4.29 -12.46 -8.05
N ARG A 223 -5.12 -12.00 -7.12
CA ARG A 223 -4.73 -11.25 -5.93
C ARG A 223 -5.76 -11.46 -4.82
N LEU A 224 -5.30 -11.36 -3.59
CA LEU A 224 -6.13 -11.20 -2.40
C LEU A 224 -6.35 -9.71 -2.21
N ILE A 225 -7.59 -9.29 -1.93
CA ILE A 225 -7.91 -7.87 -1.73
C ILE A 225 -8.74 -7.77 -0.45
N PRO A 226 -8.24 -7.07 0.58
CA PRO A 226 -8.98 -6.78 1.80
C PRO A 226 -10.33 -6.10 1.52
N PRO A 227 -11.36 -6.33 2.34
CA PRO A 227 -12.62 -5.60 2.23
C PRO A 227 -12.45 -4.08 2.43
N GLY A 228 -11.46 -3.64 3.22
CA GLY A 228 -11.10 -2.22 3.35
C GLY A 228 -10.59 -1.64 2.03
N ASP A 229 -9.62 -2.29 1.41
CA ASP A 229 -9.09 -1.88 0.10
C ASP A 229 -10.16 -1.91 -0.99
N LEU A 230 -11.05 -2.92 -0.99
CA LEU A 230 -12.20 -2.95 -1.90
C LEU A 230 -13.11 -1.74 -1.70
N LEU A 231 -13.33 -1.30 -0.46
CA LEU A 231 -14.11 -0.10 -0.16
C LEU A 231 -13.41 1.16 -0.67
N THR A 232 -12.10 1.30 -0.41
CA THR A 232 -11.28 2.40 -0.91
C THR A 232 -11.27 2.45 -2.44
N PHE A 233 -11.10 1.30 -3.11
CA PHE A 233 -11.13 1.21 -4.58
C PHE A 233 -12.46 1.67 -5.19
N ARG A 234 -13.59 1.40 -4.52
CA ARG A 234 -14.89 1.88 -5.01
C ARG A 234 -14.94 3.40 -5.05
N HIS A 235 -14.44 4.05 -4.01
CA HIS A 235 -14.36 5.51 -3.93
C HIS A 235 -13.32 6.08 -4.90
N LEU A 236 -12.13 5.46 -4.96
CA LEU A 236 -11.02 5.88 -5.82
C LEU A 236 -11.39 5.83 -7.31
N LEU A 237 -12.03 4.74 -7.74
CA LEU A 237 -12.38 4.51 -9.15
C LEU A 237 -13.74 5.12 -9.53
N GLY A 238 -14.34 5.94 -8.68
CA GLY A 238 -15.58 6.65 -8.97
C GLY A 238 -16.78 5.74 -9.22
N THR A 239 -16.83 4.57 -8.55
CA THR A 239 -17.98 3.66 -8.67
C THR A 239 -19.23 4.31 -8.09
N GLN A 240 -20.39 4.11 -8.71
CA GLN A 240 -21.67 4.62 -8.19
C GLN A 240 -21.88 4.15 -6.74
N ARG A 241 -22.37 5.08 -5.90
CA ARG A 241 -22.64 4.83 -4.47
C ARG A 241 -23.66 3.71 -4.31
N ASP A 242 -23.29 2.76 -3.47
CA ASP A 242 -24.12 1.61 -3.06
C ASP A 242 -23.93 1.45 -1.55
N HIS A 243 -24.85 2.08 -0.81
CA HIS A 243 -24.73 2.21 0.64
C HIS A 243 -24.75 0.85 1.35
N ASP A 244 -25.54 -0.11 0.88
CA ASP A 244 -25.62 -1.44 1.48
C ASP A 244 -24.30 -2.20 1.29
N ARG A 245 -23.74 -2.15 0.08
CA ARG A 245 -22.46 -2.78 -0.21
C ARG A 245 -21.30 -2.11 0.52
N GLU A 246 -21.31 -0.78 0.60
CA GLU A 246 -20.30 -0.01 1.35
C GLU A 246 -20.35 -0.33 2.85
N ALA A 247 -21.54 -0.41 3.44
CA ALA A 247 -21.72 -0.82 4.83
C ALA A 247 -21.24 -2.25 5.07
N LEU A 248 -21.51 -3.18 4.16
CA LEU A 248 -21.03 -4.56 4.26
C LEU A 248 -19.50 -4.65 4.18
N LEU A 249 -18.88 -3.93 3.25
CA LEU A 249 -17.42 -3.88 3.13
C LEU A 249 -16.79 -3.25 4.38
N ALA A 250 -17.37 -2.16 4.89
CA ALA A 250 -16.92 -1.54 6.13
C ALA A 250 -17.01 -2.51 7.32
N ALA A 251 -18.12 -3.23 7.47
CA ALA A 251 -18.32 -4.20 8.54
C ALA A 251 -17.28 -5.33 8.48
N ARG A 252 -17.03 -5.85 7.28
CA ARG A 252 -16.02 -6.89 7.04
C ARG A 252 -14.60 -6.37 7.26
N ALA A 253 -14.31 -5.12 6.90
CA ALA A 253 -13.01 -4.49 7.14
C ALA A 253 -12.67 -4.38 8.62
N VAL A 254 -13.64 -4.04 9.46
CA VAL A 254 -13.46 -3.96 10.91
C VAL A 254 -13.11 -5.31 11.50
N VAL A 255 -13.78 -6.38 11.05
CA VAL A 255 -13.47 -7.76 11.49
C VAL A 255 -12.12 -8.21 10.93
N TYR A 256 -11.88 -8.00 9.64
CA TYR A 256 -10.62 -8.35 8.97
C TYR A 256 -9.41 -7.75 9.71
N ASN A 257 -9.44 -6.46 10.02
CA ASN A 257 -8.36 -5.75 10.73
C ASN A 257 -8.08 -6.30 12.15
N ARG A 258 -9.04 -7.03 12.75
CA ARG A 258 -8.88 -7.68 14.05
C ARG A 258 -8.32 -9.09 13.96
N LEU A 259 -8.50 -9.75 12.82
CA LEU A 259 -8.06 -11.12 12.58
C LEU A 259 -6.70 -11.21 11.88
N MET A 260 -6.26 -10.15 11.21
CA MET A 260 -4.99 -10.12 10.50
C MET A 260 -3.78 -10.06 11.43
N GLU A 261 -2.77 -10.83 11.06
CA GLU A 261 -1.44 -10.76 11.65
C GLU A 261 -0.76 -9.43 11.31
N LYS A 262 -0.06 -8.88 12.30
CA LYS A 262 0.58 -7.55 12.22
C LYS A 262 2.10 -7.65 12.24
N GLU A 263 2.65 -8.70 12.82
CA GLU A 263 4.09 -8.90 12.87
C GLU A 263 4.66 -9.11 11.47
N GLU A 264 5.83 -8.53 11.18
CA GLU A 264 6.51 -8.71 9.88
C GLU A 264 6.87 -10.18 9.63
N THR A 265 7.26 -10.90 10.69
CA THR A 265 7.60 -12.32 10.66
C THR A 265 6.90 -13.05 11.79
N PHE A 266 6.47 -14.28 11.51
CA PHE A 266 5.84 -15.16 12.49
C PHE A 266 6.02 -16.62 12.10
N ASP A 267 5.96 -17.51 13.10
CA ASP A 267 6.17 -18.94 12.90
C ASP A 267 5.09 -19.52 11.98
N SER A 268 5.53 -20.06 10.83
CA SER A 268 4.66 -20.70 9.87
C SER A 268 5.42 -21.78 9.09
N ALA A 269 4.74 -22.87 8.77
CA ALA A 269 5.27 -23.91 7.89
C ALA A 269 5.15 -23.52 6.41
N SER A 270 4.39 -22.47 6.09
CA SER A 270 4.22 -22.00 4.72
C SER A 270 5.39 -21.12 4.29
N PRO A 271 5.86 -21.23 3.03
CA PRO A 271 6.79 -20.26 2.46
C PRO A 271 6.14 -18.89 2.18
N TYR A 272 4.81 -18.79 2.27
CA TYR A 272 4.03 -17.57 2.03
C TYR A 272 3.09 -17.31 3.23
N PRO A 273 3.66 -17.12 4.44
CA PRO A 273 2.88 -17.03 5.67
C PRO A 273 1.80 -15.94 5.63
N HIS A 274 2.11 -14.76 5.09
CA HIS A 274 1.19 -13.63 5.07
C HIS A 274 0.04 -13.86 4.09
N MET A 275 0.35 -14.31 2.88
CA MET A 275 -0.67 -14.65 1.89
C MET A 275 -1.63 -15.73 2.40
N ASP A 276 -1.10 -16.77 3.03
CA ASP A 276 -1.92 -17.87 3.54
C ASP A 276 -2.82 -17.41 4.70
N ALA A 277 -2.29 -16.61 5.61
CA ALA A 277 -3.06 -16.00 6.70
C ALA A 277 -4.15 -15.08 6.15
N GLU A 278 -3.83 -14.22 5.18
CA GLU A 278 -4.79 -13.33 4.55
C GLU A 278 -5.91 -14.11 3.83
N ALA A 279 -5.56 -15.15 3.08
CA ALA A 279 -6.54 -15.98 2.38
C ALA A 279 -7.54 -16.63 3.35
N LEU A 280 -7.05 -17.13 4.48
CA LEU A 280 -7.88 -17.69 5.54
C LEU A 280 -8.84 -16.63 6.12
N VAL A 281 -8.32 -15.46 6.48
CA VAL A 281 -9.14 -14.38 7.04
C VAL A 281 -10.16 -13.90 6.01
N LEU A 282 -9.79 -13.76 4.74
CA LEU A 282 -10.70 -13.38 3.65
C LEU A 282 -11.82 -14.41 3.44
N GLN A 283 -11.53 -15.69 3.59
CA GLN A 283 -12.55 -16.74 3.54
C GLN A 283 -13.55 -16.58 4.69
N ILE A 284 -13.08 -16.32 5.91
CA ILE A 284 -13.92 -16.10 7.09
C ILE A 284 -14.79 -14.85 6.88
N VAL A 285 -14.19 -13.68 6.63
CA VAL A 285 -14.96 -12.42 6.55
C VAL A 285 -15.83 -12.35 5.30
N GLY A 286 -15.48 -13.07 4.23
CA GLY A 286 -16.22 -13.10 2.98
C GLY A 286 -17.61 -13.74 3.09
N SER A 287 -17.83 -14.59 4.09
CA SER A 287 -19.13 -15.23 4.36
C SER A 287 -20.04 -14.43 5.29
N LEU A 288 -19.49 -13.46 6.03
CA LEU A 288 -20.23 -12.72 7.06
C LEU A 288 -21.14 -11.65 6.47
N ASP A 289 -22.38 -11.56 6.95
CA ASP A 289 -23.22 -10.38 6.80
C ASP A 289 -22.90 -9.31 7.87
N ILE A 290 -23.62 -8.17 7.84
CA ILE A 290 -23.39 -7.05 8.76
C ILE A 290 -23.65 -7.45 10.22
N GLU A 291 -24.69 -8.24 10.49
CA GLU A 291 -25.06 -8.60 11.87
C GLU A 291 -24.12 -9.66 12.44
N GLN A 292 -23.67 -10.59 11.61
CA GLN A 292 -22.60 -11.53 11.93
C GLN A 292 -21.29 -10.79 12.21
N CYS A 293 -20.95 -9.77 11.41
CA CYS A 293 -19.79 -8.92 11.68
C CYS A 293 -19.94 -8.17 13.03
N ARG A 294 -21.11 -7.63 13.33
CA ARG A 294 -21.40 -6.95 14.62
C ARG A 294 -21.18 -7.89 15.79
N SER A 295 -21.79 -9.08 15.74
CA SER A 295 -21.71 -10.10 16.78
C SER A 295 -20.27 -10.56 17.00
N LEU A 296 -19.56 -10.90 15.92
CA LEU A 296 -18.17 -11.35 16.00
C LEU A 296 -17.25 -10.24 16.51
N PHE A 297 -17.34 -9.03 15.96
CA PHE A 297 -16.53 -7.90 16.39
C PHE A 297 -16.71 -7.59 17.88
N GLY A 298 -17.96 -7.61 18.38
CA GLY A 298 -18.26 -7.41 19.80
C GLY A 298 -17.52 -8.38 20.72
N ARG A 299 -17.25 -9.60 20.26
CA ARG A 299 -16.51 -10.63 21.00
C ARG A 299 -15.00 -10.46 20.90
N ILE A 300 -14.47 -10.10 19.72
CA ILE A 300 -13.01 -10.13 19.45
C ILE A 300 -12.29 -8.79 19.62
N ARG A 301 -13.02 -7.67 19.77
CA ARG A 301 -12.44 -6.31 19.77
C ARG A 301 -11.42 -6.02 20.90
N HIS A 302 -11.38 -6.85 21.94
CA HIS A 302 -10.43 -6.71 23.07
C HIS A 302 -9.46 -7.91 23.20
N MET A 303 -9.49 -8.86 22.27
CA MET A 303 -8.70 -10.10 22.33
C MET A 303 -7.35 -9.96 21.59
N GLY A 304 -6.43 -10.91 21.77
CA GLY A 304 -5.26 -11.02 20.88
C GLY A 304 -5.66 -11.47 19.46
N VAL A 305 -4.79 -11.27 18.46
CA VAL A 305 -5.06 -11.71 17.07
C VAL A 305 -5.30 -13.23 17.01
N HIS A 306 -4.40 -14.03 17.60
CA HIS A 306 -4.53 -15.49 17.61
C HIS A 306 -5.79 -15.98 18.31
N GLU A 307 -6.15 -15.39 19.45
CA GLU A 307 -7.39 -15.74 20.16
C GLU A 307 -8.64 -15.36 19.35
N SER A 308 -8.61 -14.19 18.70
CA SER A 308 -9.68 -13.71 17.83
C SER A 308 -9.89 -14.65 16.64
N LEU A 309 -8.79 -15.10 16.02
CA LEU A 309 -8.82 -16.03 14.89
C LEU A 309 -9.33 -17.42 15.30
N ALA A 310 -8.85 -17.95 16.42
CA ALA A 310 -9.33 -19.23 16.95
C ALA A 310 -10.84 -19.20 17.22
N LEU A 311 -11.35 -18.10 17.80
CA LEU A 311 -12.78 -17.91 18.02
C LEU A 311 -13.53 -17.80 16.69
N ALA A 312 -13.04 -17.04 15.72
CA ALA A 312 -13.70 -16.89 14.42
C ALA A 312 -13.83 -18.22 13.67
N LEU A 313 -12.79 -19.07 13.72
CA LEU A 313 -12.80 -20.41 13.12
C LEU A 313 -13.85 -21.34 13.74
N GLN A 314 -14.04 -21.29 15.06
CA GLN A 314 -15.06 -22.09 15.74
C GLN A 314 -16.50 -21.73 15.33
N ASN A 315 -16.74 -20.51 14.86
CA ASN A 315 -18.06 -20.04 14.41
C ASN A 315 -18.23 -20.14 12.88
N SER A 316 -17.22 -20.64 12.14
CA SER A 316 -17.23 -20.76 10.68
C SER A 316 -17.68 -22.15 10.18
N HIS A 317 -18.19 -22.99 11.08
CA HIS A 317 -18.76 -24.32 10.85
C HIS A 317 -20.19 -24.38 11.39
#